data_AF-A0A830EIH6-F1
#
_entry.id   AF-A0A830EIH6-F1
#
_cell.length_a   1.000
_cell.length_b   1.000
_cell.length_c   1.000
_cell.angle_alpha   90.00
_cell.angle_beta   90.00
_cell.angle_gamma   90.00
#
_symmetry.space_group_name_H-M   'P 1'
#
loop_
_entity.id
_entity.type
_entity.pdbx_description
1 polymer ?
#
loop_
_entity_poly.entity_id
_entity_poly.type
_entity_poly.pdbx_seq_one_letter_code
_entity_poly.pdbx_strand_id
1 'polypeptide(L)'
;MNLRAYWRFLRVIRQFFPLIVAYTRDRRRYVLFGGTRRVDPETQLKRADILLNSLLTLGPTFIKLGQLLSTRPDILPPAYIDVLSSLQDDVPPAPWDESQRVIEDELGPVDEAFDDFDRDPISGASLGQVYTAKHDGDPVAVKVRRPGIESLVEADLRVVKWSLPLVKRFIGQGRAFSLENLADEFSKTIRQEMDYSRERRILAEIGGNFRESPEIRIPRAIDDRSGPRVLTMEYLPGTKINDTDTLDEKGIDRTELATTLQRVYLQMIVDDGVFHADPHPGNLAVTDNGEIIFYDFGMSGTVDPFIQDKIIDFYLAVANQDIDAILDTLIEMGTLSPEADRQVMGDVMELAIADARGEDIEQYRVQQIIEQVESTIYEFPLRLPRNLALILRVATVVEGVCVTLDPDFDFISVATDYLQEEGYYEETAKQLITEGGQQIQATTRALFEVPPKLNRTLDRVENDNLTVNVRLEDDNDVLDQLARRIVYGLFVAVGALSTAILFAFDGTSVLPAAVAAALSIPPLIALYRSFRQKRGLKAKPQFTRQSMREGRDQEERPGR
;
A
#
# COMPACT_ATOMS: atom_id res chain seq x y z
N MET A 1 -22.58 0.36 31.35
CA MET A 1 -21.49 1.34 31.18
C MET A 1 -20.26 0.81 31.90
N ASN A 2 -19.15 0.57 31.21
CA ASN A 2 -18.06 -0.27 31.71
C ASN A 2 -16.99 0.60 32.41
N LEU A 3 -17.05 0.73 33.74
CA LEU A 3 -16.12 1.54 34.55
C LEU A 3 -14.64 1.24 34.26
N ARG A 4 -14.34 -0.02 33.91
CA ARG A 4 -12.99 -0.48 33.52
C ARG A 4 -12.45 0.26 32.29
N ALA A 5 -13.28 0.52 31.28
CA ALA A 5 -12.85 1.21 30.06
C ALA A 5 -12.47 2.67 30.32
N TYR A 6 -13.19 3.36 31.20
CA TYR A 6 -12.86 4.74 31.59
C TYR A 6 -11.56 4.83 32.38
N TRP A 7 -11.36 3.93 33.35
CA TRP A 7 -10.10 3.84 34.08
C TRP A 7 -8.92 3.49 33.17
N ARG A 8 -9.14 2.56 32.24
CA ARG A 8 -8.15 2.20 31.21
C ARG A 8 -7.83 3.39 30.32
N PHE A 9 -8.83 4.14 29.87
CA PHE A 9 -8.66 5.37 29.08
C PHE A 9 -7.81 6.41 29.81
N LEU A 10 -8.09 6.66 31.10
CA LEU A 10 -7.28 7.59 31.90
C LEU A 10 -5.84 7.11 32.06
N ARG A 11 -5.62 5.80 32.27
CA ARG A 11 -4.27 5.22 32.34
C ARG A 11 -3.51 5.39 31.03
N VAL A 12 -4.15 5.14 29.89
CA VAL A 12 -3.58 5.30 28.55
C VAL A 12 -3.24 6.77 28.28
N ILE A 13 -4.17 7.70 28.54
CA ILE A 13 -3.90 9.14 28.40
C ILE A 13 -2.74 9.57 29.29
N ARG A 14 -2.72 9.14 30.55
CA ARG A 14 -1.64 9.49 31.49
C ARG A 14 -0.29 8.97 31.00
N GLN A 15 -0.26 7.77 30.42
CA GLN A 15 0.97 7.18 29.89
C GLN A 15 1.48 7.97 28.67
N PHE A 16 0.60 8.34 27.74
CA PHE A 16 0.95 9.12 26.55
C PHE A 16 1.07 10.63 26.79
N PHE A 17 0.70 11.13 27.99
CA PHE A 17 0.71 12.55 28.30
C PHE A 17 2.05 13.25 28.02
N PRO A 18 3.23 12.68 28.37
CA PRO A 18 4.52 13.30 28.05
C PRO A 18 4.73 13.51 26.55
N LEU A 19 4.35 12.52 25.73
CA LEU A 19 4.41 12.58 24.27
C LEU A 19 3.44 13.62 23.69
N ILE A 20 2.20 13.65 24.20
CA ILE A 20 1.18 14.62 23.77
C ILE A 20 1.65 16.06 24.04
N VAL A 21 2.21 16.31 25.23
CA VAL A 21 2.73 17.64 25.60
C VAL A 21 3.93 18.01 24.73
N ALA A 22 4.86 17.09 24.51
CA ALA A 22 6.03 17.32 23.67
C ALA A 22 5.63 17.69 22.23
N TYR A 23 4.72 16.91 21.63
CA TYR A 23 4.24 17.14 20.27
C TYR A 23 3.46 18.46 20.14
N THR A 24 2.64 18.79 21.15
CA THR A 24 1.88 20.05 21.15
C THR A 24 2.82 21.27 21.26
N ARG A 25 3.92 21.14 22.03
CA ARG A 25 4.94 22.19 22.19
C ARG A 25 5.76 22.44 20.92
N ASP A 26 5.93 21.44 20.06
CA ASP A 26 6.65 21.62 18.80
C ASP A 26 5.80 22.32 17.75
N ARG A 27 4.49 22.02 17.73
CA ARG A 27 3.55 22.68 16.84
C ARG A 27 3.29 24.14 17.24
N ARG A 28 3.34 24.42 18.54
CA ARG A 28 3.21 25.77 19.11
C ARG A 28 4.22 25.92 20.23
N ARG A 29 5.22 26.81 20.07
CA ARG A 29 6.32 27.06 21.03
C ARG A 29 5.89 27.14 22.51
N TYR A 30 4.66 27.57 22.79
CA TYR A 30 4.06 27.70 24.12
C TYR A 30 2.78 26.87 24.32
N VAL A 31 2.60 25.77 23.59
CA VAL A 31 1.43 24.85 23.61
C VAL A 31 0.15 25.49 23.06
N LEU A 32 -0.13 26.76 23.38
CA LEU A 32 -1.28 27.53 22.91
C LEU A 32 -0.93 28.56 21.83
N PHE A 33 0.31 29.07 21.78
CA PHE A 33 0.78 30.11 20.84
C PHE A 33 2.26 29.94 20.46
N GLY A 34 2.71 30.60 19.38
CA GLY A 34 4.09 30.60 18.87
C GLY A 34 4.31 29.71 17.64
N GLY A 35 5.39 29.98 16.89
CA GLY A 35 5.75 29.26 15.66
C GLY A 35 6.21 27.81 15.88
N THR A 36 6.27 27.04 14.78
CA THR A 36 6.71 25.65 14.75
C THR A 36 8.19 25.53 15.11
N ARG A 37 8.56 24.48 15.85
CA ARG A 37 9.96 24.12 16.11
C ARG A 37 10.38 22.98 15.18
N ARG A 38 11.59 23.06 14.63
CA ARG A 38 12.25 21.89 14.04
C ARG A 38 12.77 21.04 15.20
N VAL A 39 12.47 19.76 15.15
CA VAL A 39 12.89 18.76 16.16
C VAL A 39 14.16 18.12 15.65
N ASP A 40 15.21 18.13 16.45
CA ASP A 40 16.46 17.44 16.15
C ASP A 40 16.30 15.91 16.14
N PRO A 41 17.11 15.17 15.36
CA PRO A 41 17.03 13.71 15.28
C PRO A 41 17.16 13.01 16.64
N GLU A 42 18.03 13.49 17.54
CA GLU A 42 18.18 12.92 18.88
C GLU A 42 16.89 13.00 19.70
N THR A 43 16.16 14.11 19.61
CA THR A 43 14.87 14.28 20.26
C THR A 43 13.80 13.38 19.65
N GLN A 44 13.88 13.06 18.35
CA GLN A 44 12.97 12.09 17.72
C GLN A 44 13.22 10.68 18.27
N LEU A 45 14.47 10.23 18.36
CA LEU A 45 14.85 8.94 18.93
C LEU A 45 14.42 8.83 20.40
N LYS A 46 14.72 9.83 21.24
CA LYS A 46 14.28 9.85 22.65
C LYS A 46 12.77 9.72 22.81
N ARG A 47 11.98 10.24 21.86
CA ARG A 47 10.52 10.13 21.89
C ARG A 47 10.02 8.79 21.37
N ALA A 48 10.69 8.23 20.37
CA ALA A 48 10.44 6.87 19.93
C ALA A 48 10.67 5.88 21.10
N ASP A 49 11.72 6.07 21.90
CA ASP A 49 11.95 5.29 23.12
C ASP A 49 10.84 5.47 24.16
N ILE A 50 10.37 6.71 24.38
CA ILE A 50 9.25 6.97 25.30
C ILE A 50 7.97 6.29 24.78
N LEU A 51 7.75 6.27 23.47
CA LEU A 51 6.63 5.58 22.84
C LEU A 51 6.74 4.07 23.08
N LEU A 52 7.88 3.47 22.75
CA LEU A 52 8.17 2.05 22.97
C LEU A 52 7.88 1.64 24.42
N ASN A 53 8.47 2.35 25.39
CA ASN A 53 8.26 2.10 26.81
C ASN A 53 6.80 2.26 27.24
N SER A 54 6.07 3.20 26.63
CA SER A 54 4.65 3.40 26.88
C SER A 54 3.82 2.21 26.38
N LEU A 55 4.13 1.68 25.20
CA LEU A 55 3.45 0.52 24.63
C LEU A 55 3.68 -0.72 25.49
N LEU A 56 4.95 -0.99 25.86
CA LEU A 56 5.32 -2.07 26.79
C LEU A 56 4.58 -1.96 28.13
N THR A 57 4.52 -0.76 28.72
CA THR A 57 3.84 -0.50 30.00
C THR A 57 2.33 -0.72 29.94
N LEU A 58 1.72 -0.47 28.79
CA LEU A 58 0.28 -0.65 28.59
C LEU A 58 -0.07 -2.12 28.38
N GLY A 59 0.87 -2.93 27.89
CA GLY A 59 0.76 -4.39 27.81
C GLY A 59 0.36 -4.89 26.42
N PRO A 60 -0.10 -6.16 26.32
CA PRO A 60 -0.18 -6.91 25.06
C PRO A 60 -0.86 -6.20 23.90
N THR A 61 -2.03 -5.60 24.14
CA THR A 61 -2.77 -4.88 23.09
C THR A 61 -1.93 -3.76 22.48
N PHE A 62 -1.20 -3.00 23.29
CA PHE A 62 -0.41 -1.89 22.80
C PHE A 62 0.94 -2.33 22.22
N ILE A 63 1.48 -3.46 22.66
CA ILE A 63 2.63 -4.11 22.02
C ILE A 63 2.27 -4.49 20.57
N LYS A 64 1.15 -5.19 20.37
CA LYS A 64 0.63 -5.54 19.04
C LYS A 64 0.29 -4.31 18.19
N LEU A 65 -0.27 -3.26 18.80
CA LEU A 65 -0.48 -1.99 18.10
C LEU A 65 0.84 -1.36 17.66
N GLY A 66 1.89 -1.45 18.48
CA GLY A 66 3.23 -0.99 18.15
C GLY A 66 3.85 -1.72 16.97
N GLN A 67 3.71 -3.05 16.94
CA GLN A 67 4.15 -3.89 15.81
C GLN A 67 3.39 -3.60 14.52
N LEU A 68 2.08 -3.33 14.60
CA LEU A 68 1.33 -2.89 13.41
C LEU A 68 1.74 -1.48 12.96
N LEU A 69 2.12 -0.61 13.90
CA LEU A 69 2.56 0.75 13.59
C LEU A 69 3.98 0.79 13.01
N SER A 70 4.87 -0.12 13.39
CA SER A 70 6.24 -0.18 12.83
C SER A 70 6.21 -0.53 11.34
N THR A 71 5.15 -1.16 10.85
CA THR A 71 5.03 -1.57 9.44
C THR A 71 4.34 -0.51 8.57
N ARG A 72 4.11 0.69 9.12
CA ARG A 72 3.28 1.74 8.49
C ARG A 72 4.05 3.06 8.35
N PRO A 73 4.94 3.17 7.35
CA PRO A 73 5.72 4.39 7.10
C PRO A 73 4.86 5.59 6.69
N ASP A 74 3.61 5.36 6.28
CA ASP A 74 2.63 6.41 6.05
C ASP A 74 2.16 7.12 7.34
N ILE A 75 2.41 6.51 8.51
CA ILE A 75 1.92 6.97 9.82
C ILE A 75 3.05 7.43 10.74
N LEU A 76 4.14 6.66 10.82
CA LEU A 76 5.29 6.95 11.67
C LEU A 76 6.53 7.32 10.86
N PRO A 77 7.35 8.28 11.35
CA PRO A 77 8.63 8.58 10.72
C PRO A 77 9.64 7.43 10.92
N PRO A 78 10.67 7.31 10.06
CA PRO A 78 11.64 6.20 10.08
C PRO A 78 12.25 5.94 11.47
N ALA A 79 12.72 6.99 12.15
CA ALA A 79 13.30 6.86 13.50
C ALA A 79 12.36 6.23 14.56
N TYR A 80 11.05 6.28 14.35
CA TYR A 80 10.07 5.61 15.23
C TYR A 80 9.84 4.17 14.79
N ILE A 81 9.81 3.91 13.49
CA ILE A 81 9.72 2.56 12.94
C ILE A 81 10.89 1.73 13.43
N ASP A 82 12.11 2.21 13.28
CA ASP A 82 13.34 1.49 13.67
C ASP A 82 13.30 1.06 15.13
N VAL A 83 12.89 1.97 16.03
CA VAL A 83 12.77 1.69 17.46
C VAL A 83 11.63 0.69 17.74
N LEU A 84 10.48 0.84 17.09
CA LEU A 84 9.35 -0.06 17.29
C LEU A 84 9.54 -1.44 16.64
N SER A 85 10.38 -1.56 15.61
CA SER A 85 10.74 -2.84 14.99
C SER A 85 11.47 -3.78 15.96
N SER A 86 12.02 -3.23 17.06
CA SER A 86 12.59 -4.03 18.15
C SER A 86 11.55 -4.62 19.12
N LEU A 87 10.25 -4.36 18.93
CA LEU A 87 9.19 -4.91 19.78
C LEU A 87 9.10 -6.44 19.64
N GLN A 88 9.69 -7.14 20.60
CA GLN A 88 9.47 -8.56 20.79
C GLN A 88 8.19 -8.84 21.59
N ASP A 89 7.63 -10.03 21.39
CA ASP A 89 6.40 -10.50 22.03
C ASP A 89 6.61 -11.09 23.43
N ASP A 90 7.83 -11.02 23.97
CA ASP A 90 8.18 -11.62 25.27
C ASP A 90 7.55 -10.84 26.44
N VAL A 91 6.47 -11.40 26.96
CA VAL A 91 5.75 -10.87 28.11
C VAL A 91 5.77 -11.92 29.21
N PRO A 92 6.02 -11.55 30.48
CA PRO A 92 6.03 -12.52 31.58
C PRO A 92 4.74 -13.36 31.59
N PRO A 93 4.84 -14.69 31.71
CA PRO A 93 3.68 -15.58 31.65
C PRO A 93 2.69 -15.29 32.78
N ALA A 94 1.41 -15.60 32.57
CA ALA A 94 0.44 -15.55 33.66
C ALA A 94 0.71 -16.71 34.66
N PRO A 95 0.32 -16.55 35.94
CA PRO A 95 0.44 -17.62 36.92
C PRO A 95 -0.27 -18.90 36.46
N TRP A 96 0.35 -20.06 36.73
CA TRP A 96 -0.16 -21.38 36.37
C TRP A 96 -1.64 -21.57 36.73
N ASP A 97 -2.03 -21.24 37.97
CA ASP A 97 -3.42 -21.43 38.45
C ASP A 97 -4.48 -20.73 37.60
N GLU A 98 -4.13 -19.62 36.94
CA GLU A 98 -5.06 -18.92 36.05
C GLU A 98 -5.11 -19.56 34.66
N SER A 99 -3.95 -19.98 34.13
CA SER A 99 -3.87 -20.71 32.86
C SER A 99 -4.53 -22.09 32.94
N GLN A 100 -4.33 -22.80 34.05
CA GLN A 100 -4.95 -24.09 34.32
C GLN A 100 -6.47 -24.00 34.16
N ARG A 101 -7.11 -22.96 34.74
CA ARG A 101 -8.56 -22.76 34.58
C ARG A 101 -8.98 -22.57 33.12
N VAL A 102 -8.18 -21.87 32.31
CA VAL A 102 -8.48 -21.70 30.88
C VAL A 102 -8.42 -23.04 30.16
N ILE A 103 -7.43 -23.88 30.48
CA ILE A 103 -7.31 -25.23 29.91
C ILE A 103 -8.49 -26.10 30.36
N GLU A 104 -8.79 -26.10 31.66
CA GLU A 104 -9.84 -26.93 32.24
C GLU A 104 -11.25 -26.56 31.77
N ASP A 105 -11.52 -25.27 31.59
CA ASP A 105 -12.78 -24.77 31.03
C ASP A 105 -12.97 -25.19 29.57
N GLU A 106 -11.89 -25.51 28.84
CA GLU A 106 -11.92 -25.80 27.41
C GLU A 106 -11.84 -27.31 27.13
N LEU A 107 -10.94 -28.01 27.81
CA LEU A 107 -10.57 -29.40 27.52
C LEU A 107 -10.93 -30.38 28.66
N GLY A 108 -11.43 -29.88 29.79
CA GLY A 108 -11.59 -30.66 31.02
C GLY A 108 -10.29 -30.76 31.85
N PRO A 109 -10.28 -31.52 32.95
CA PRO A 109 -9.13 -31.59 33.87
C PRO A 109 -7.80 -31.83 33.15
N VAL A 110 -6.77 -31.04 33.44
CA VAL A 110 -5.48 -31.11 32.73
C VAL A 110 -4.88 -32.52 32.79
N ASP A 111 -4.92 -33.14 33.97
CA ASP A 111 -4.39 -34.49 34.21
C ASP A 111 -5.22 -35.62 33.55
N GLU A 112 -6.42 -35.31 33.03
CA GLU A 112 -7.22 -36.23 32.20
C GLU A 112 -7.05 -35.95 30.69
N ALA A 113 -6.65 -34.73 30.35
CA ALA A 113 -6.48 -34.29 28.97
C ALA A 113 -5.10 -34.64 28.40
N PHE A 114 -4.08 -34.70 29.25
CA PHE A 114 -2.69 -34.94 28.89
C PHE A 114 -2.07 -36.00 29.81
N ASP A 115 -1.14 -36.80 29.28
CA ASP A 115 -0.43 -37.84 30.05
C ASP A 115 0.55 -37.25 31.06
N ASP A 116 1.15 -36.11 30.68
CA ASP A 116 2.10 -35.33 31.47
C ASP A 116 2.00 -33.88 31.02
N PHE A 117 2.17 -32.92 31.94
CA PHE A 117 2.03 -31.51 31.62
C PHE A 117 3.03 -30.68 32.42
N ASP A 118 3.96 -30.03 31.72
CA ASP A 118 4.90 -29.10 32.34
C ASP A 118 4.17 -27.79 32.68
N ARG A 119 4.21 -27.45 33.97
CA ARG A 119 3.51 -26.27 34.52
C ARG A 119 4.34 -25.00 34.37
N ASP A 120 5.62 -25.14 34.01
CA ASP A 120 6.46 -24.03 33.63
C ASP A 120 6.31 -23.77 32.11
N PRO A 121 5.85 -22.57 31.71
CA PRO A 121 5.68 -22.26 30.29
C PRO A 121 7.04 -22.10 29.61
N ILE A 122 7.16 -22.66 28.39
CA ILE A 122 8.35 -22.50 27.55
C ILE A 122 8.42 -21.15 26.87
N SER A 123 7.28 -20.46 26.71
CA SER A 123 7.22 -19.12 26.13
C SER A 123 5.98 -18.35 26.59
N GLY A 124 6.16 -17.05 26.88
CA GLY A 124 5.08 -16.10 27.10
C GLY A 124 4.91 -15.23 25.87
N ALA A 125 3.97 -15.58 25.00
CA ALA A 125 3.60 -14.72 23.88
C ALA A 125 2.72 -13.56 24.37
N SER A 126 2.53 -12.56 23.53
CA SER A 126 1.77 -11.36 23.88
C SER A 126 0.30 -11.67 24.25
N LEU A 127 -0.41 -12.52 23.50
CA LEU A 127 -1.82 -12.87 23.73
C LEU A 127 -2.07 -14.22 24.42
N GLY A 128 -1.02 -15.04 24.56
CA GLY A 128 -1.09 -16.38 25.12
C GLY A 128 0.25 -16.85 25.68
N GLN A 129 0.31 -18.10 26.11
CA GLN A 129 1.53 -18.71 26.62
C GLN A 129 1.57 -20.17 26.22
N VAL A 130 2.77 -20.70 26.02
CA VAL A 130 2.99 -22.05 25.48
C VAL A 130 3.57 -22.93 26.56
N TYR A 131 2.98 -24.10 26.73
CA TYR A 131 3.44 -25.14 27.63
C TYR A 131 3.90 -26.36 26.83
N THR A 132 4.69 -27.22 27.46
CA THR A 132 4.98 -28.55 26.92
C THR A 132 4.19 -29.59 27.68
N ALA A 133 3.67 -30.57 26.98
CA ALA A 133 2.91 -31.68 27.55
C ALA A 133 3.15 -32.96 26.77
N LYS A 134 2.54 -34.06 27.20
CA LYS A 134 2.46 -35.31 26.46
C LYS A 134 1.02 -35.71 26.20
N HIS A 135 0.76 -36.19 25.00
CA HIS A 135 -0.54 -36.69 24.60
C HIS A 135 -0.35 -37.97 23.78
N ASP A 136 -0.98 -39.06 24.23
CA ASP A 136 -0.80 -40.40 23.67
C ASP A 136 0.67 -40.85 23.60
N GLY A 137 1.48 -40.38 24.56
CA GLY A 137 2.93 -40.64 24.65
C GLY A 137 3.83 -39.71 23.83
N ASP A 138 3.26 -38.91 22.93
CA ASP A 138 4.01 -37.99 22.06
C ASP A 138 4.14 -36.59 22.69
N PRO A 139 5.26 -35.88 22.50
CA PRO A 139 5.45 -34.52 23.01
C PRO A 139 4.61 -33.51 22.22
N VAL A 140 3.93 -32.62 22.93
CA VAL A 140 3.03 -31.61 22.35
C VAL A 140 3.29 -30.23 22.94
N ALA A 141 3.09 -29.20 22.12
CA ALA A 141 3.05 -27.80 22.53
C ALA A 141 1.59 -27.38 22.74
N VAL A 142 1.28 -26.83 23.92
CA VAL A 142 -0.07 -26.38 24.29
C VAL A 142 -0.06 -24.86 24.41
N LYS A 143 -0.55 -24.18 23.36
CA LYS A 143 -0.78 -22.73 23.33
C LYS A 143 -2.07 -22.40 24.08
N VAL A 144 -1.97 -21.60 25.13
CA VAL A 144 -3.10 -21.22 26.00
C VAL A 144 -3.30 -19.72 25.97
N ARG A 145 -4.52 -19.29 25.67
CA ARG A 145 -4.87 -17.87 25.64
C ARG A 145 -4.76 -17.27 27.04
N ARG A 146 -4.19 -16.07 27.13
CA ARG A 146 -3.91 -15.45 28.43
C ARG A 146 -5.21 -15.18 29.20
N PRO A 147 -5.29 -15.53 30.50
CA PRO A 147 -6.48 -15.30 31.31
C PRO A 147 -6.93 -13.84 31.30
N GLY A 148 -8.22 -13.60 31.03
CA GLY A 148 -8.82 -12.26 31.03
C GLY A 148 -8.41 -11.33 29.87
N ILE A 149 -7.58 -11.79 28.93
CA ILE A 149 -7.03 -10.96 27.83
C ILE A 149 -8.11 -10.35 26.94
N GLU A 150 -9.16 -11.11 26.63
CA GLU A 150 -10.28 -10.67 25.79
C GLU A 150 -10.94 -9.40 26.34
N SER A 151 -11.17 -9.37 27.66
CA SER A 151 -11.77 -8.22 28.33
C SER A 151 -10.84 -6.99 28.37
N LEU A 152 -9.52 -7.22 28.40
CA LEU A 152 -8.50 -6.19 28.33
C LEU A 152 -8.42 -5.59 26.93
N VAL A 153 -8.35 -6.45 25.91
CA VAL A 153 -8.32 -6.07 24.50
C VAL A 153 -9.58 -5.28 24.14
N GLU A 154 -10.77 -5.72 24.53
CA GLU A 154 -12.02 -4.97 24.29
C GLU A 154 -12.09 -3.63 25.04
N ALA A 155 -11.43 -3.51 26.20
CA ALA A 155 -11.28 -2.20 26.85
C ALA A 155 -10.32 -1.31 26.07
N ASP A 156 -9.19 -1.84 25.61
CA ASP A 156 -8.16 -1.12 24.88
C ASP A 156 -8.62 -0.68 23.48
N LEU A 157 -9.33 -1.54 22.74
CA LEU A 157 -9.92 -1.18 21.44
C LEU A 157 -10.91 -0.01 21.57
N ARG A 158 -11.70 0.02 22.65
CA ARG A 158 -12.56 1.18 22.95
C ARG A 158 -11.75 2.43 23.25
N VAL A 159 -10.65 2.30 23.98
CA VAL A 159 -9.75 3.42 24.26
C VAL A 159 -9.13 3.98 22.99
N VAL A 160 -8.63 3.11 22.10
CA VAL A 160 -8.11 3.51 20.78
C VAL A 160 -9.18 4.26 20.00
N LYS A 161 -10.40 3.71 19.90
CA LYS A 161 -11.54 4.35 19.22
C LYS A 161 -11.92 5.71 19.82
N TRP A 162 -11.91 5.84 21.15
CA TRP A 162 -12.17 7.12 21.82
C TRP A 162 -11.05 8.15 21.66
N SER A 163 -9.82 7.68 21.45
CA SER A 163 -8.66 8.55 21.23
C SER A 163 -8.61 9.12 19.81
N LEU A 164 -9.17 8.41 18.81
CA LEU A 164 -9.15 8.84 17.40
C LEU A 164 -9.63 10.29 17.20
N PRO A 165 -10.79 10.75 17.70
CA PRO A 165 -11.23 12.13 17.53
C PRO A 165 -10.25 13.17 18.10
N LEU A 166 -9.57 12.84 19.22
CA LEU A 166 -8.56 13.71 19.80
C LEU A 166 -7.33 13.76 18.89
N VAL A 167 -6.82 12.61 18.47
CA VAL A 167 -5.62 12.52 17.62
C VAL A 167 -5.84 13.22 16.28
N LYS A 168 -7.02 13.05 15.66
CA LYS A 168 -7.43 13.75 14.42
C LYS A 168 -7.30 15.27 14.50
N ARG A 169 -7.44 15.86 15.69
CA ARG A 169 -7.27 17.32 15.87
C ARG A 169 -5.80 17.75 15.74
N PHE A 170 -4.87 16.83 15.96
CA PHE A 170 -3.42 17.07 15.95
C PHE A 170 -2.73 16.66 14.64
N ILE A 171 -3.34 15.76 13.85
CA ILE A 171 -2.79 15.28 12.56
C ILE A 171 -3.53 15.88 11.35
N GLY A 172 -2.89 15.90 10.17
CA GLY A 172 -3.51 16.37 8.92
C GLY A 172 -4.60 15.41 8.42
N GLN A 173 -5.48 15.88 7.51
CA GLN A 173 -6.64 15.10 7.03
C GLN A 173 -6.25 13.75 6.38
N GLY A 174 -5.15 13.70 5.60
CA GLY A 174 -4.67 12.44 5.01
C GLY A 174 -4.25 11.39 6.04
N ARG A 175 -3.40 11.76 7.01
CA ARG A 175 -2.98 10.85 8.10
C ARG A 175 -4.13 10.43 9.00
N ALA A 176 -5.15 11.29 9.17
CA ALA A 176 -6.33 10.95 9.94
C ALA A 176 -7.10 9.76 9.34
N PHE A 177 -7.25 9.75 8.01
CA PHE A 177 -7.89 8.64 7.30
C PHE A 177 -7.08 7.33 7.41
N SER A 178 -5.76 7.38 7.20
CA SER A 178 -4.88 6.21 7.39
C SER A 178 -4.97 5.64 8.80
N LEU A 179 -4.99 6.51 9.83
CA LEU A 179 -5.06 6.09 11.22
C LEU A 179 -6.39 5.43 11.60
N GLU A 180 -7.51 5.89 11.03
CA GLU A 180 -8.81 5.24 11.22
C GLU A 180 -8.82 3.83 10.63
N ASN A 181 -8.34 3.71 9.39
CA ASN A 181 -8.24 2.42 8.72
C ASN A 181 -7.35 1.45 9.49
N LEU A 182 -6.21 1.94 10.00
CA LEU A 182 -5.31 1.15 10.84
C LEU A 182 -5.98 0.72 12.14
N ALA A 183 -6.75 1.59 12.79
CA ALA A 183 -7.44 1.23 14.03
C ALA A 183 -8.51 0.14 13.80
N ASP A 184 -9.25 0.21 12.69
CA ASP A 184 -10.22 -0.82 12.32
C ASP A 184 -9.54 -2.14 11.95
N GLU A 185 -8.42 -2.08 11.22
CA GLU A 185 -7.58 -3.22 10.86
C GLU A 185 -6.97 -3.88 12.10
N PHE A 186 -6.41 -3.09 13.01
CA PHE A 186 -5.89 -3.55 14.29
C PHE A 186 -6.97 -4.27 15.10
N SER A 187 -8.17 -3.67 15.19
CA SER A 187 -9.31 -4.28 15.88
C SER A 187 -9.71 -5.62 15.28
N LYS A 188 -9.63 -5.78 13.95
CA LYS A 188 -9.94 -7.05 13.29
C LYS A 188 -8.85 -8.07 13.56
N THR A 189 -7.60 -7.69 13.35
CA THR A 189 -6.42 -8.58 13.44
C THR A 189 -6.25 -9.14 14.84
N ILE A 190 -6.29 -8.30 15.88
CA ILE A 190 -6.10 -8.78 17.26
C ILE A 190 -7.22 -9.72 17.72
N ARG A 191 -8.44 -9.57 17.19
CA ARG A 191 -9.55 -10.50 17.47
C ARG A 191 -9.36 -11.83 16.76
N GLN A 192 -8.83 -11.82 15.54
CA GLN A 192 -8.49 -13.03 14.80
C GLN A 192 -7.36 -13.81 15.48
N GLU A 193 -6.36 -13.11 16.01
CA GLU A 193 -5.22 -13.69 16.73
C GLU A 193 -5.61 -14.29 18.10
N MET A 194 -6.70 -13.81 18.72
CA MET A 194 -7.26 -14.41 19.95
C MET A 194 -8.15 -15.64 19.71
N ASP A 195 -8.43 -15.99 18.45
CA ASP A 195 -9.23 -17.16 18.07
C ASP A 195 -8.34 -18.28 17.52
N TYR A 196 -7.94 -19.18 18.42
CA TYR A 196 -7.11 -20.32 18.07
C TYR A 196 -7.80 -21.34 17.16
N SER A 197 -9.12 -21.27 16.99
CA SER A 197 -9.82 -22.06 15.97
C SER A 197 -9.43 -21.62 14.56
N ARG A 198 -9.17 -20.32 14.37
CA ARG A 198 -8.70 -19.78 13.09
C ARG A 198 -7.27 -20.21 12.84
N GLU A 199 -6.39 -20.04 13.83
CA GLU A 199 -4.97 -20.46 13.72
C GLU A 199 -4.86 -21.95 13.38
N ARG A 200 -5.63 -22.81 14.08
CA ARG A 200 -5.70 -24.25 13.78
C ARG A 200 -6.07 -24.55 12.33
N ARG A 201 -7.04 -23.81 11.77
CA ARG A 201 -7.47 -23.99 10.38
C ARG A 201 -6.36 -23.63 9.40
N ILE A 202 -5.70 -22.50 9.63
CA ILE A 202 -4.59 -22.03 8.79
C ILE A 202 -3.41 -23.01 8.89
N LEU A 203 -3.09 -23.48 10.10
CA LEU A 203 -2.05 -24.49 10.32
C LEU A 203 -2.35 -25.78 9.55
N ALA A 204 -3.59 -26.24 9.55
CA ALA A 204 -4.00 -27.43 8.79
C ALA A 204 -4.02 -27.21 7.27
N GLU A 205 -4.39 -26.00 6.82
CA GLU A 205 -4.42 -25.62 5.40
C GLU A 205 -3.00 -25.55 4.82
N ILE A 206 -2.13 -24.73 5.42
CA ILE A 206 -0.74 -24.60 4.99
C ILE A 206 0.02 -25.92 5.20
N GLY A 207 -0.22 -26.62 6.33
CA GLY A 207 0.34 -27.96 6.56
C GLY A 207 -0.12 -29.00 5.53
N GLY A 208 -1.30 -28.81 4.93
CA GLY A 208 -1.79 -29.64 3.83
C GLY A 208 -1.03 -29.39 2.53
N ASN A 209 -0.75 -28.12 2.21
CA ASN A 209 -0.02 -27.72 0.99
C ASN A 209 1.43 -28.24 0.99
N PHE A 210 2.07 -28.30 2.16
CA PHE A 210 3.46 -28.76 2.29
C PHE A 210 3.60 -30.21 2.75
N ARG A 211 2.53 -31.01 2.75
CA ARG A 211 2.56 -32.39 3.28
C ARG A 211 3.58 -33.30 2.61
N GLU A 212 3.87 -33.07 1.33
CA GLU A 212 4.82 -33.85 0.53
C GLU A 212 6.21 -33.20 0.44
N SER A 213 6.40 -32.01 1.02
CA SER A 213 7.68 -31.33 0.99
C SER A 213 8.66 -31.96 2.00
N PRO A 214 9.85 -32.40 1.56
CA PRO A 214 10.87 -32.92 2.46
C PRO A 214 11.66 -31.80 3.15
N GLU A 215 11.47 -30.54 2.78
CA GLU A 215 12.28 -29.41 3.24
C GLU A 215 11.65 -28.63 4.40
N ILE A 216 10.39 -28.92 4.73
CA ILE A 216 9.57 -28.11 5.65
C ILE A 216 8.85 -29.00 6.64
N ARG A 217 8.72 -28.50 7.88
CA ARG A 217 7.93 -29.13 8.93
C ARG A 217 6.94 -28.14 9.53
N ILE A 218 5.68 -28.48 9.43
CA ILE A 218 4.59 -27.74 10.07
C ILE A 218 3.99 -28.64 11.15
N PRO A 219 3.92 -28.18 12.42
CA PRO A 219 3.30 -28.93 13.51
C PRO A 219 1.86 -29.35 13.15
N ARG A 220 1.53 -30.61 13.41
CA ARG A 220 0.14 -31.06 13.28
C ARG A 220 -0.67 -30.63 14.49
N ALA A 221 -1.84 -30.02 14.25
CA ALA A 221 -2.80 -29.76 15.32
C ALA A 221 -3.43 -31.06 15.84
N ILE A 222 -3.67 -31.12 17.15
CA ILE A 222 -4.40 -32.20 17.81
C ILE A 222 -5.82 -31.70 18.07
N ASP A 223 -6.74 -32.14 17.21
CA ASP A 223 -8.09 -31.58 17.12
C ASP A 223 -8.94 -31.81 18.38
N ASP A 224 -8.84 -32.99 18.99
CA ASP A 224 -9.58 -33.35 20.22
C ASP A 224 -9.02 -32.65 21.47
N ARG A 225 -7.81 -32.09 21.38
CA ARG A 225 -7.16 -31.30 22.44
C ARG A 225 -7.03 -29.82 22.08
N SER A 226 -7.87 -29.34 21.19
CA SER A 226 -7.88 -27.93 20.76
C SER A 226 -9.29 -27.33 20.81
N GLY A 227 -9.36 -26.03 21.08
CA GLY A 227 -10.58 -25.22 21.13
C GLY A 227 -10.26 -23.73 20.86
N PRO A 228 -11.23 -22.80 21.00
CA PRO A 228 -11.01 -21.39 20.68
C PRO A 228 -10.01 -20.67 21.60
N ARG A 229 -9.71 -21.26 22.77
CA ARG A 229 -8.80 -20.70 23.79
C ARG A 229 -7.53 -21.52 24.01
N VAL A 230 -7.46 -22.73 23.47
CA VAL A 230 -6.33 -23.66 23.63
C VAL A 230 -6.02 -24.31 22.29
N LEU A 231 -4.79 -24.22 21.80
CA LEU A 231 -4.33 -24.93 20.61
C LEU A 231 -3.23 -25.90 21.01
N THR A 232 -3.49 -27.19 20.83
CA THR A 232 -2.50 -28.24 21.04
C THR A 232 -1.95 -28.67 19.69
N MET A 233 -0.63 -28.72 19.57
CA MET A 233 0.07 -29.10 18.34
C MET A 233 1.30 -29.96 18.64
N GLU A 234 1.77 -30.70 17.64
CA GLU A 234 3.02 -31.48 17.70
C GLU A 234 4.19 -30.60 18.18
N TYR A 235 4.95 -31.07 19.16
CA TYR A 235 6.17 -30.37 19.58
C TYR A 235 7.32 -30.77 18.67
N LEU A 236 7.79 -29.80 17.88
CA LEU A 236 8.96 -29.98 17.01
C LEU A 236 10.17 -29.27 17.64
N PRO A 237 11.23 -29.98 18.05
CA PRO A 237 12.46 -29.35 18.48
C PRO A 237 13.27 -28.86 17.28
N GLY A 238 13.90 -27.69 17.39
CA GLY A 238 14.78 -27.16 16.36
C GLY A 238 15.69 -26.04 16.86
N THR A 239 16.76 -25.78 16.11
CA THR A 239 17.65 -24.63 16.30
C THR A 239 16.99 -23.39 15.68
N LYS A 240 17.01 -22.24 16.35
CA LYS A 240 16.43 -21.01 15.78
C LYS A 240 17.12 -20.64 14.46
N ILE A 241 16.37 -20.19 13.48
CA ILE A 241 16.90 -19.90 12.13
C ILE A 241 18.01 -18.83 12.13
N ASN A 242 18.00 -17.92 13.12
CA ASN A 242 18.99 -16.86 13.25
C ASN A 242 20.19 -17.22 14.13
N ASP A 243 20.27 -18.44 14.65
CA ASP A 243 21.42 -18.95 15.42
C ASP A 243 22.44 -19.57 14.45
N THR A 244 23.07 -18.70 13.65
CA THR A 244 23.98 -19.11 12.57
C THR A 244 25.18 -19.89 13.08
N ASP A 245 25.69 -19.57 14.26
CA ASP A 245 26.80 -20.28 14.90
C ASP A 245 26.44 -21.76 15.13
N THR A 246 25.25 -22.03 15.69
CA THR A 246 24.79 -23.41 15.94
C THR A 246 24.49 -24.16 14.64
N LEU A 247 23.98 -23.46 13.61
CA LEU A 247 23.74 -24.06 12.29
C LEU A 247 25.06 -24.48 11.62
N ASP A 248 26.09 -23.63 11.70
CA ASP A 248 27.42 -23.91 11.18
C ASP A 248 28.08 -25.09 11.92
N GLU A 249 27.94 -25.16 13.26
CA GLU A 249 28.42 -26.29 14.06
C GLU A 249 27.76 -27.62 13.68
N LYS A 250 26.48 -27.57 13.28
CA LYS A 250 25.73 -28.74 12.80
C LYS A 250 26.01 -29.08 11.33
N GLY A 251 26.74 -28.23 10.61
CA GLY A 251 27.06 -28.41 9.19
C GLY A 251 25.84 -28.24 8.27
N ILE A 252 24.86 -27.45 8.68
CA ILE A 252 23.67 -27.14 7.87
C ILE A 252 24.02 -26.01 6.89
N ASP A 253 23.70 -26.19 5.62
CA ASP A 253 23.95 -25.18 4.59
C ASP A 253 22.97 -24.00 4.73
N ARG A 254 23.51 -22.83 5.09
CA ARG A 254 22.71 -21.60 5.30
C ARG A 254 22.18 -21.01 4.01
N THR A 255 22.91 -21.13 2.90
CA THR A 255 22.45 -20.66 1.60
C THR A 255 21.28 -21.51 1.13
N GLU A 256 21.37 -22.83 1.29
CA GLU A 256 20.26 -23.74 0.99
C GLU A 256 19.01 -23.40 1.83
N LEU A 257 19.17 -23.14 3.14
CA LEU A 257 18.06 -22.70 4.00
C LEU A 257 17.41 -21.40 3.51
N ALA A 258 18.21 -20.41 3.09
CA ALA A 258 17.69 -19.14 2.58
C ALA A 258 16.93 -19.34 1.27
N THR A 259 17.44 -20.18 0.37
CA THR A 259 16.77 -20.57 -0.88
C THR A 259 15.45 -21.26 -0.61
N THR A 260 15.44 -22.29 0.25
CA THR A 260 14.21 -23.00 0.65
C THR A 260 13.21 -22.02 1.26
N LEU A 261 13.64 -21.16 2.20
CA LEU A 261 12.76 -20.20 2.85
C LEU A 261 12.05 -19.29 1.83
N GLN A 262 12.80 -18.72 0.88
CA GLN A 262 12.22 -17.87 -0.15
C GLN A 262 11.23 -18.65 -1.04
N ARG A 263 11.59 -19.86 -1.50
CA ARG A 263 10.72 -20.71 -2.32
C ARG A 263 9.41 -21.04 -1.62
N VAL A 264 9.47 -21.34 -0.33
CA VAL A 264 8.28 -21.62 0.50
C VAL A 264 7.35 -20.43 0.58
N TYR A 265 7.91 -19.23 0.73
CA TYR A 265 7.12 -17.99 0.71
C TYR A 265 6.54 -17.67 -0.66
N LEU A 266 7.28 -17.93 -1.74
CA LEU A 266 6.75 -17.82 -3.10
C LEU A 266 5.56 -18.77 -3.29
N GLN A 267 5.69 -20.05 -2.94
CA GLN A 267 4.59 -21.01 -3.02
C GLN A 267 3.35 -20.58 -2.22
N MET A 268 3.53 -20.16 -0.96
CA MET A 268 2.42 -19.71 -0.13
C MET A 268 1.68 -18.50 -0.72
N ILE A 269 2.40 -17.58 -1.36
CA ILE A 269 1.84 -16.31 -1.86
C ILE A 269 1.26 -16.49 -3.26
N VAL A 270 2.01 -17.13 -4.15
CA VAL A 270 1.75 -17.21 -5.59
C VAL A 270 0.84 -18.39 -5.92
N ASP A 271 1.07 -19.56 -5.31
CA ASP A 271 0.39 -20.79 -5.70
C ASP A 271 -0.81 -21.05 -4.78
N ASP A 272 -0.55 -21.05 -3.47
CA ASP A 272 -1.55 -21.41 -2.46
C ASP A 272 -2.53 -20.27 -2.16
N GLY A 273 -2.10 -19.01 -2.32
CA GLY A 273 -2.87 -17.81 -1.99
C GLY A 273 -3.14 -17.64 -0.48
N VAL A 274 -2.48 -18.43 0.37
CA VAL A 274 -2.58 -18.37 1.84
C VAL A 274 -1.18 -18.44 2.42
N PHE A 275 -0.80 -17.42 3.19
CA PHE A 275 0.58 -17.27 3.65
C PHE A 275 0.69 -16.92 5.13
N HIS A 276 1.80 -17.35 5.73
CA HIS A 276 2.22 -16.96 7.06
C HIS A 276 2.68 -15.49 7.08
N ALA A 277 2.05 -14.64 7.88
CA ALA A 277 2.24 -13.20 7.82
C ALA A 277 3.24 -12.64 8.88
N ASP A 278 3.92 -13.50 9.63
CA ASP A 278 4.91 -13.08 10.63
C ASP A 278 6.20 -13.92 10.63
N PRO A 279 7.02 -13.83 9.55
CA PRO A 279 8.24 -14.63 9.35
C PRO A 279 9.38 -14.35 10.35
N HIS A 280 9.10 -13.67 11.46
CA HIS A 280 10.15 -13.27 12.39
C HIS A 280 10.94 -14.50 12.86
N PRO A 281 12.27 -14.41 13.04
CA PRO A 281 13.11 -15.55 13.44
C PRO A 281 12.66 -16.31 14.69
N GLY A 282 11.83 -15.69 15.55
CA GLY A 282 11.22 -16.36 16.70
C GLY A 282 10.21 -17.47 16.33
N ASN A 283 9.61 -17.39 15.15
CA ASN A 283 8.60 -18.35 14.65
C ASN A 283 9.20 -19.40 13.70
N LEU A 284 10.50 -19.32 13.43
CA LEU A 284 11.23 -20.17 12.48
C LEU A 284 12.36 -20.91 13.19
N ALA A 285 12.44 -22.22 12.96
CA ALA A 285 13.57 -23.04 13.41
C ALA A 285 13.99 -24.03 12.33
N VAL A 286 15.08 -24.74 12.57
CA VAL A 286 15.65 -25.71 11.64
C VAL A 286 15.88 -27.02 12.39
N THR A 287 15.45 -28.14 11.81
CA THR A 287 15.73 -29.48 12.35
C THR A 287 17.21 -29.83 12.15
N ASP A 288 17.67 -30.88 12.84
CA ASP A 288 19.03 -31.40 12.63
C ASP A 288 19.27 -31.94 11.20
N ASN A 289 18.20 -32.15 10.41
CA ASN A 289 18.28 -32.58 9.02
C ASN A 289 18.25 -31.41 8.02
N GLY A 290 18.17 -30.16 8.48
CA GLY A 290 18.05 -28.98 7.61
C GLY A 290 16.61 -28.64 7.19
N GLU A 291 15.57 -29.23 7.80
CA GLU A 291 14.17 -28.91 7.48
C GLU A 291 13.73 -27.64 8.22
N ILE A 292 13.03 -26.71 7.56
CA ILE A 292 12.53 -25.48 8.17
C ILE A 292 11.22 -25.74 8.91
N ILE A 293 11.17 -25.37 10.19
CA ILE A 293 10.00 -25.49 11.06
C ILE A 293 9.30 -24.13 11.18
N PHE A 294 7.97 -24.12 10.98
CA PHE A 294 7.10 -22.96 11.22
C PHE A 294 6.21 -23.20 12.44
N TYR A 295 6.33 -22.38 13.49
CA TYR A 295 5.61 -22.60 14.76
C TYR A 295 4.30 -21.83 14.94
N ASP A 296 4.18 -20.65 14.32
CA ASP A 296 3.07 -19.73 14.55
C ASP A 296 2.39 -19.35 13.25
N PHE A 297 1.05 -19.34 13.27
CA PHE A 297 0.20 -18.92 12.15
C PHE A 297 -0.89 -17.94 12.61
N GLY A 298 -0.75 -17.38 13.81
CA GLY A 298 -1.67 -16.41 14.40
C GLY A 298 -1.84 -15.17 13.53
N MET A 299 -0.76 -14.74 12.87
CA MET A 299 -0.81 -13.80 11.75
C MET A 299 -0.69 -14.55 10.42
N SER A 300 -1.74 -14.43 9.60
CA SER A 300 -1.83 -15.08 8.28
C SER A 300 -2.68 -14.25 7.35
N GLY A 301 -2.27 -14.19 6.09
CA GLY A 301 -2.92 -13.43 5.04
C GLY A 301 -3.46 -14.35 3.94
N THR A 302 -4.35 -13.79 3.12
CA THR A 302 -4.85 -14.43 1.91
C THR A 302 -4.67 -13.48 0.73
N VAL A 303 -4.26 -14.01 -0.40
CA VAL A 303 -4.12 -13.29 -1.66
C VAL A 303 -5.29 -13.67 -2.57
N ASP A 304 -5.88 -12.68 -3.22
CA ASP A 304 -6.93 -12.97 -4.22
C ASP A 304 -6.25 -13.43 -5.52
N PRO A 305 -6.84 -14.37 -6.29
CA PRO A 305 -6.24 -14.88 -7.52
C PRO A 305 -5.79 -13.79 -8.49
N PHE A 306 -6.54 -12.69 -8.61
CA PHE A 306 -6.12 -11.56 -9.47
C PHE A 306 -4.78 -10.96 -9.02
N ILE A 307 -4.56 -10.86 -7.71
CA ILE A 307 -3.30 -10.34 -7.17
C ILE A 307 -2.19 -11.39 -7.26
N GLN A 308 -2.49 -12.69 -7.13
CA GLN A 308 -1.50 -13.76 -7.36
C GLN A 308 -0.94 -13.68 -8.78
N ASP A 309 -1.82 -13.61 -9.78
CA ASP A 309 -1.45 -13.45 -11.20
C ASP A 309 -0.58 -12.20 -11.41
N LYS A 310 -0.96 -11.07 -10.81
CA LYS A 310 -0.20 -9.83 -10.94
C LYS A 310 1.15 -9.87 -10.22
N ILE A 311 1.28 -10.62 -9.13
CA ILE A 311 2.58 -10.85 -8.48
C ILE A 311 3.50 -11.67 -9.40
N ILE A 312 2.96 -12.69 -10.09
CA ILE A 312 3.71 -13.47 -11.09
C ILE A 312 4.19 -12.56 -12.22
N ASP A 313 3.29 -11.78 -12.82
CA ASP A 313 3.62 -10.82 -13.88
C ASP A 313 4.74 -9.86 -13.45
N PHE A 314 4.66 -9.36 -12.21
CA PHE A 314 5.66 -8.46 -11.65
C PHE A 314 7.04 -9.14 -11.53
N TYR A 315 7.11 -10.35 -10.96
CA TYR A 315 8.37 -11.07 -10.84
C TYR A 315 8.97 -11.46 -12.20
N LEU A 316 8.14 -11.86 -13.17
CA LEU A 316 8.59 -12.13 -14.54
C LEU A 316 9.15 -10.87 -15.21
N ALA A 317 8.52 -9.72 -14.99
CA ALA A 317 9.01 -8.44 -15.51
C ALA A 317 10.36 -8.04 -14.88
N VAL A 318 10.51 -8.24 -13.55
CA VAL A 318 11.78 -8.04 -12.83
C VAL A 318 12.88 -8.97 -13.34
N ALA A 319 12.58 -10.24 -13.54
CA ALA A 319 13.53 -11.23 -14.08
C ALA A 319 14.03 -10.83 -15.48
N ASN A 320 13.12 -10.34 -16.34
CA ASN A 320 13.42 -9.90 -17.69
C ASN A 320 14.00 -8.47 -17.78
N GLN A 321 14.12 -7.76 -16.65
CA GLN A 321 14.50 -6.33 -16.59
C GLN A 321 13.60 -5.43 -17.45
N ASP A 322 12.31 -5.80 -17.59
CA ASP A 322 11.34 -5.02 -18.34
C ASP A 322 10.69 -3.97 -17.43
N ILE A 323 11.34 -2.81 -17.33
CA ILE A 323 10.88 -1.70 -16.47
C ILE A 323 9.47 -1.23 -16.84
N ASP A 324 9.12 -1.22 -18.13
CA ASP A 324 7.79 -0.78 -18.55
C ASP A 324 6.71 -1.75 -18.09
N ALA A 325 6.95 -3.04 -18.23
CA ALA A 325 6.06 -4.07 -17.71
C ALA A 325 5.92 -3.99 -16.18
N ILE A 326 7.01 -3.76 -15.45
CA ILE A 326 6.97 -3.56 -13.99
C ILE A 326 6.03 -2.41 -13.63
N LEU A 327 6.19 -1.25 -14.27
CA LEU A 327 5.36 -0.07 -14.01
C LEU A 327 3.88 -0.34 -14.35
N ASP A 328 3.61 -1.05 -15.44
CA ASP A 328 2.25 -1.41 -15.84
C ASP A 328 1.59 -2.32 -14.80
N THR A 329 2.29 -3.36 -14.33
CA THR A 329 1.78 -4.25 -13.28
C THR A 329 1.55 -3.50 -11.97
N LEU A 330 2.43 -2.58 -11.58
CA LEU A 330 2.25 -1.74 -10.38
C LEU A 330 1.01 -0.84 -10.49
N ILE A 331 0.73 -0.30 -11.69
CA ILE A 331 -0.48 0.50 -11.95
C ILE A 331 -1.74 -0.38 -11.87
N GLU A 332 -1.71 -1.57 -12.46
CA GLU A 332 -2.84 -2.52 -12.45
C GLU A 332 -3.18 -3.01 -11.04
N MET A 333 -2.17 -3.25 -10.21
CA MET A 333 -2.33 -3.56 -8.79
C MET A 333 -2.84 -2.37 -7.95
N GLY A 334 -2.90 -1.17 -8.54
CA GLY A 334 -3.28 0.06 -7.86
C GLY A 334 -2.22 0.57 -6.89
N THR A 335 -0.99 0.06 -6.99
CA THR A 335 0.15 0.47 -6.16
C THR A 335 0.80 1.74 -6.67
N LEU A 336 0.78 1.98 -7.98
CA LEU A 336 1.31 3.18 -8.62
C LEU A 336 0.18 3.97 -9.29
N SER A 337 0.19 5.29 -9.14
CA SER A 337 -0.76 6.16 -9.84
C SER A 337 -0.51 6.13 -11.36
N PRO A 338 -1.56 6.01 -12.19
CA PRO A 338 -1.43 6.13 -13.64
C PRO A 338 -0.85 7.47 -14.12
N GLU A 339 -0.93 8.49 -13.27
CA GLU A 339 -0.39 9.83 -13.51
C GLU A 339 1.07 10.01 -13.07
N ALA A 340 1.71 8.96 -12.53
CA ALA A 340 3.10 9.00 -12.11
C ALA A 340 4.04 9.19 -13.30
N ASP A 341 5.16 9.89 -13.06
CA ASP A 341 6.21 10.04 -14.06
C ASP A 341 6.93 8.69 -14.25
N ARG A 342 6.67 8.03 -15.38
CA ARG A 342 7.23 6.72 -15.70
C ARG A 342 8.75 6.74 -15.77
N GLN A 343 9.36 7.83 -16.21
CA GLN A 343 10.82 7.90 -16.31
C GLN A 343 11.45 7.91 -14.91
N VAL A 344 10.94 8.77 -14.03
CA VAL A 344 11.44 8.84 -12.65
C VAL A 344 11.20 7.53 -11.90
N MET A 345 10.02 6.92 -12.07
CA MET A 345 9.72 5.64 -11.42
C MET A 345 10.54 4.48 -12.01
N GLY A 346 10.85 4.52 -13.31
CA GLY A 346 11.73 3.55 -13.94
C GLY A 346 13.15 3.61 -13.39
N ASP A 347 13.72 4.81 -13.25
CA ASP A 347 15.04 5.03 -12.64
C ASP A 347 15.09 4.50 -11.19
N VAL A 348 14.01 4.69 -10.42
CA VAL A 348 13.87 4.14 -9.05
C VAL A 348 13.83 2.61 -9.05
N MET A 349 13.08 1.99 -9.97
CA MET A 349 12.96 0.54 -10.04
C MET A 349 14.27 -0.12 -10.49
N GLU A 350 15.01 0.48 -11.42
CA GLU A 350 16.32 -0.01 -11.83
C GLU A 350 17.30 -0.08 -10.65
N LEU A 351 17.28 0.94 -9.78
CA LEU A 351 18.07 0.95 -8.55
C LEU A 351 17.65 -0.15 -7.56
N ALA A 352 16.34 -0.31 -7.34
CA ALA A 352 15.82 -1.32 -6.42
C ALA A 352 16.12 -2.75 -6.89
N ILE A 353 16.08 -3.00 -8.20
CA ILE A 353 16.44 -4.31 -8.78
C ILE A 353 17.92 -4.60 -8.58
N ALA A 354 18.80 -3.61 -8.76
CA ALA A 354 20.24 -3.79 -8.52
C ALA A 354 20.52 -4.14 -7.05
N ASP A 355 19.86 -3.46 -6.11
CA ASP A 355 19.95 -3.75 -4.66
C ASP A 355 19.54 -5.20 -4.36
N ALA A 356 18.38 -5.62 -4.89
CA ALA A 356 17.83 -6.96 -4.65
C ALA A 356 18.66 -8.11 -5.26
N ARG A 357 19.58 -7.82 -6.19
CA ARG A 357 20.55 -8.78 -6.74
C ARG A 357 21.86 -8.84 -5.95
N GLY A 358 22.00 -8.03 -4.89
CA GLY A 358 23.25 -7.89 -4.15
C GLY A 358 24.35 -7.17 -4.96
N GLU A 359 23.98 -6.34 -5.95
CA GLU A 359 24.96 -5.58 -6.73
C GLU A 359 25.47 -4.34 -5.94
N ASP A 360 26.75 -3.99 -6.10
CA ASP A 360 27.33 -2.79 -5.50
C ASP A 360 26.68 -1.51 -6.08
N ILE A 361 25.87 -0.82 -5.28
CA ILE A 361 25.21 0.42 -5.70
C ILE A 361 26.14 1.64 -5.57
N GLU A 362 26.37 2.33 -6.68
CA GLU A 362 27.11 3.58 -6.69
C GLU A 362 26.33 4.71 -6.00
N GLN A 363 26.92 5.32 -4.96
CA GLN A 363 26.30 6.37 -4.14
C GLN A 363 25.78 7.58 -4.95
N TYR A 364 26.34 7.85 -6.14
CA TYR A 364 25.89 8.95 -6.99
C TYR A 364 24.53 8.68 -7.64
N ARG A 365 24.22 7.41 -8.00
CA ARG A 365 22.93 7.04 -8.59
C ARG A 365 21.80 7.27 -7.59
N VAL A 366 22.04 6.90 -6.33
CA VAL A 366 21.13 7.14 -5.21
C VAL A 366 20.86 8.63 -5.00
N GLN A 367 21.89 9.48 -5.05
CA GLN A 367 21.73 10.93 -4.92
C GLN A 367 20.92 11.55 -6.06
N GLN A 368 21.12 11.10 -7.31
CA GLN A 368 20.36 11.60 -8.45
C GLN A 368 18.86 11.27 -8.35
N ILE A 369 18.54 10.06 -7.90
CA ILE A 369 17.16 9.63 -7.68
C ILE A 369 16.53 10.41 -6.52
N ILE A 370 17.26 10.62 -5.41
CA ILE A 370 16.78 11.46 -4.30
C ILE A 370 16.47 12.88 -4.77
N GLU A 371 17.35 13.51 -5.57
CA GLU A 371 17.11 14.85 -6.11
C GLU A 371 15.90 14.90 -7.07
N GLN A 372 15.72 13.88 -7.91
CA GLN A 372 14.55 13.76 -8.79
C GLN A 372 13.25 13.59 -7.99
N VAL A 373 13.25 12.70 -7.00
CA VAL A 373 12.09 12.44 -6.12
C VAL A 373 11.77 13.67 -5.25
N GLU A 374 12.77 14.38 -4.73
CA GLU A 374 12.58 15.63 -3.98
C GLU A 374 12.03 16.76 -4.86
N SER A 375 12.34 16.77 -6.16
CA SER A 375 11.80 17.75 -7.12
C SER A 375 10.32 17.52 -7.44
N THR A 376 9.84 16.27 -7.28
CA THR A 376 8.42 15.89 -7.35
C THR A 376 7.74 16.18 -6.00
N ILE A 377 7.62 17.46 -5.64
CA ILE A 377 7.21 17.98 -4.31
C ILE A 377 5.78 17.59 -3.85
N TYR A 378 5.01 16.82 -4.62
CA TYR A 378 3.62 16.48 -4.30
C TYR A 378 3.41 14.97 -4.23
N GLU A 379 3.08 14.49 -3.02
CA GLU A 379 2.58 13.14 -2.69
C GLU A 379 3.22 12.01 -3.51
N PHE A 380 4.17 11.29 -2.90
CA PHE A 380 4.75 10.07 -3.48
C PHE A 380 3.63 9.18 -4.09
N PRO A 381 3.68 8.85 -5.39
CA PRO A 381 2.54 8.28 -6.10
C PRO A 381 2.26 6.81 -5.74
N LEU A 382 3.07 6.21 -4.85
CA LEU A 382 2.82 4.87 -4.34
C LEU A 382 1.70 4.88 -3.30
N ARG A 383 0.69 4.04 -3.52
CA ARG A 383 -0.40 3.78 -2.59
C ARG A 383 -0.57 2.28 -2.44
N LEU A 384 -0.11 1.72 -1.33
CA LEU A 384 -0.22 0.28 -1.11
C LEU A 384 -1.65 -0.10 -0.70
N PRO A 385 -2.37 -0.94 -1.47
CA PRO A 385 -3.58 -1.60 -1.00
C PRO A 385 -3.29 -2.43 0.25
N ARG A 386 -4.31 -2.63 1.11
CA ARG A 386 -4.15 -3.29 2.41
C ARG A 386 -3.53 -4.70 2.31
N ASN A 387 -3.98 -5.49 1.34
CA ASN A 387 -3.49 -6.86 1.17
C ASN A 387 -2.02 -6.90 0.70
N LEU A 388 -1.61 -5.94 -0.13
CA LEU A 388 -0.23 -5.84 -0.62
C LEU A 388 0.73 -5.30 0.46
N ALA A 389 0.25 -4.45 1.38
CA ALA A 389 1.08 -3.97 2.49
C ALA A 389 1.54 -5.13 3.40
N LEU A 390 0.68 -6.13 3.62
CA LEU A 390 1.03 -7.32 4.41
C LEU A 390 2.07 -8.19 3.67
N ILE A 391 1.90 -8.38 2.36
CA ILE A 391 2.85 -9.14 1.53
C ILE A 391 4.20 -8.45 1.50
N LEU A 392 4.25 -7.13 1.30
CA LEU A 392 5.50 -6.37 1.30
C LEU A 392 6.23 -6.49 2.64
N ARG A 393 5.50 -6.39 3.76
CA ARG A 393 6.08 -6.62 5.09
C ARG A 393 6.69 -8.02 5.19
N VAL A 394 5.96 -9.05 4.77
CA VAL A 394 6.44 -10.43 4.78
C VAL A 394 7.71 -10.54 3.94
N ALA A 395 7.71 -10.01 2.72
CA ALA A 395 8.87 -10.01 1.84
C ALA A 395 10.09 -9.36 2.50
N THR A 396 9.95 -8.16 3.10
CA THR A 396 11.06 -7.47 3.79
C THR A 396 11.56 -8.24 5.02
N VAL A 397 10.66 -8.88 5.78
CA VAL A 397 11.09 -9.67 6.96
C VAL A 397 11.82 -10.93 6.51
N VAL A 398 11.28 -11.64 5.50
CA VAL A 398 11.92 -12.83 4.91
C VAL A 398 13.29 -12.47 4.34
N GLU A 399 13.37 -11.36 3.60
CA GLU A 399 14.63 -10.81 3.07
C GLU A 399 15.66 -10.62 4.19
N GLY A 400 15.28 -9.97 5.29
CA GLY A 400 16.16 -9.80 6.44
C GLY A 400 16.62 -11.13 7.06
N VAL A 401 15.77 -12.17 7.06
CA VAL A 401 16.16 -13.51 7.52
C VAL A 401 17.13 -14.17 6.54
N CYS A 402 16.84 -14.12 5.24
CA CYS A 402 17.72 -14.67 4.19
C CYS A 402 19.10 -14.00 4.19
N VAL A 403 19.17 -12.67 4.28
CA VAL A 403 20.45 -11.93 4.36
C VAL A 403 21.22 -12.26 5.64
N THR A 404 20.52 -12.58 6.74
CA THR A 404 21.17 -13.04 7.98
C THR A 404 21.82 -14.43 7.78
N LEU A 405 21.20 -15.30 6.98
CA LEU A 405 21.73 -16.62 6.66
C LEU A 405 22.87 -16.55 5.63
N ASP A 406 22.68 -15.78 4.57
CA ASP A 406 23.60 -15.58 3.46
C ASP A 406 23.66 -14.08 3.07
N PRO A 407 24.76 -13.38 3.38
CA PRO A 407 24.89 -11.95 3.10
C PRO A 407 24.86 -11.56 1.62
N ASP A 408 25.22 -12.48 0.71
CA ASP A 408 25.32 -12.24 -0.74
C ASP A 408 24.14 -12.88 -1.49
N PHE A 409 23.03 -13.12 -0.80
CA PHE A 409 21.88 -13.86 -1.31
C PHE A 409 21.16 -13.15 -2.47
N ASP A 410 21.01 -13.82 -3.61
CA ASP A 410 20.33 -13.31 -4.81
C ASP A 410 18.86 -13.76 -4.85
N PHE A 411 17.98 -12.86 -4.41
CA PHE A 411 16.54 -13.09 -4.38
C PHE A 411 15.92 -13.25 -5.77
N ILE A 412 16.43 -12.52 -6.76
CA ILE A 412 15.84 -12.50 -8.10
C ILE A 412 16.13 -13.82 -8.82
N SER A 413 17.34 -14.35 -8.67
CA SER A 413 17.70 -15.65 -9.23
C SER A 413 16.81 -16.77 -8.67
N VAL A 414 16.64 -16.84 -7.35
CA VAL A 414 15.79 -17.87 -6.72
C VAL A 414 14.32 -17.75 -7.14
N ALA A 415 13.78 -16.53 -7.22
CA ALA A 415 12.41 -16.31 -7.70
C ALA A 415 12.25 -16.69 -9.19
N THR A 416 13.27 -16.39 -10.01
CA THR A 416 13.29 -16.74 -11.43
C THR A 416 13.29 -18.25 -11.62
N ASP A 417 14.15 -18.97 -10.89
CA ASP A 417 14.24 -20.42 -10.93
C ASP A 417 12.92 -21.07 -10.49
N TYR A 418 12.32 -20.57 -9.41
CA TYR A 418 11.01 -21.01 -8.95
C TYR A 418 9.92 -20.88 -10.03
N LEU A 419 9.78 -19.68 -10.61
CA LEU A 419 8.76 -19.41 -11.63
C LEU A 419 8.98 -20.20 -12.92
N GLN A 420 10.24 -20.52 -13.24
CA GLN A 420 10.59 -21.35 -14.39
C GLN A 420 10.23 -22.82 -14.15
N GLU A 421 10.50 -23.35 -12.96
CA GLU A 421 10.19 -24.75 -12.61
C GLU A 421 8.68 -25.01 -12.55
N GLU A 422 7.90 -24.08 -12.00
CA GLU A 422 6.44 -24.15 -11.96
C GLU A 422 5.78 -23.86 -13.33
N GLY A 423 6.56 -23.45 -14.33
CA GLY A 423 6.08 -23.30 -15.72
C GLY A 423 5.31 -22.00 -15.99
N TYR A 424 5.37 -21.03 -15.08
CA TYR A 424 4.70 -19.73 -15.25
C TYR A 424 5.15 -18.99 -16.51
N TYR A 425 6.43 -19.12 -16.91
CA TYR A 425 6.91 -18.58 -18.19
C TYR A 425 6.13 -19.11 -19.40
N GLU A 426 5.84 -20.42 -19.43
CA GLU A 426 5.08 -21.00 -20.53
C GLU A 426 3.60 -20.63 -20.48
N GLU A 427 3.03 -20.56 -19.29
CA GLU A 427 1.63 -20.22 -19.08
C GLU A 427 1.35 -18.76 -19.46
N THR A 428 2.17 -17.82 -18.98
CA THR A 428 2.09 -16.40 -19.36
C THR A 428 2.33 -16.22 -20.87
N ALA A 429 3.29 -16.93 -21.47
CA ALA A 429 3.48 -16.89 -22.93
C ALA A 429 2.25 -17.41 -23.70
N LYS A 430 1.61 -18.49 -23.24
CA LYS A 430 0.37 -19.03 -23.83
C LYS A 430 -0.79 -18.06 -23.64
N GLN A 431 -0.92 -17.42 -22.49
CA GLN A 431 -1.94 -16.40 -22.24
C GLN A 431 -1.74 -15.19 -23.15
N LEU A 432 -0.54 -14.63 -23.26
CA LEU A 432 -0.23 -13.51 -24.16
C LEU A 432 -0.55 -13.84 -25.63
N ILE A 433 -0.26 -15.06 -26.09
CA ILE A 433 -0.63 -15.52 -27.44
C ILE A 433 -2.16 -15.62 -27.58
N THR A 434 -2.84 -16.13 -26.55
CA THR A 434 -4.30 -16.32 -26.56
C THR A 434 -5.02 -14.97 -26.52
N GLU A 435 -4.61 -14.06 -25.65
CA GLU A 435 -5.11 -12.69 -25.54
C GLU A 435 -4.76 -11.89 -26.79
N GLY A 436 -3.53 -11.98 -27.29
CA GLY A 436 -3.13 -11.41 -28.57
C GLY A 436 -4.00 -11.94 -29.72
N GLY A 437 -4.32 -13.24 -29.72
CA GLY A 437 -5.22 -13.86 -30.68
C GLY A 437 -6.66 -13.35 -30.57
N GLN A 438 -7.17 -13.17 -29.34
CA GLN A 438 -8.50 -12.61 -29.08
C GLN A 438 -8.58 -11.12 -29.44
N GLN A 439 -7.54 -10.34 -29.15
CA GLN A 439 -7.39 -8.94 -29.50
C GLN A 439 -7.24 -8.78 -31.01
N ILE A 440 -6.51 -9.66 -31.69
CA ILE A 440 -6.46 -9.73 -33.16
C ILE A 440 -7.84 -10.10 -33.69
N GLN A 441 -8.57 -11.04 -33.09
CA GLN A 441 -9.93 -11.38 -33.52
C GLN A 441 -10.94 -10.24 -33.31
N ALA A 442 -10.82 -9.51 -32.20
CA ALA A 442 -11.63 -8.33 -31.87
C ALA A 442 -11.29 -7.16 -32.81
N THR A 443 -10.01 -6.89 -33.02
CA THR A 443 -9.49 -5.91 -34.01
C THR A 443 -9.90 -6.31 -35.42
N THR A 444 -9.87 -7.59 -35.77
CA THR A 444 -10.30 -8.12 -37.07
C THR A 444 -11.80 -7.96 -37.26
N ARG A 445 -12.63 -8.26 -36.25
CA ARG A 445 -14.08 -7.98 -36.28
C ARG A 445 -14.36 -6.49 -36.41
N ALA A 446 -13.64 -5.65 -35.67
CA ALA A 446 -13.74 -4.19 -35.78
C ALA A 446 -13.30 -3.67 -37.16
N LEU A 447 -12.25 -4.25 -37.74
CA LEU A 447 -11.79 -3.97 -39.11
C LEU A 447 -12.82 -4.40 -40.17
N PHE A 448 -13.62 -5.44 -39.90
CA PHE A 448 -14.72 -5.85 -40.79
C PHE A 448 -16.00 -5.03 -40.60
N GLU A 449 -16.21 -4.41 -39.43
CA GLU A 449 -17.32 -3.47 -39.17
C GLU A 449 -17.02 -2.04 -39.64
N VAL A 450 -15.75 -1.66 -39.74
CA VAL A 450 -15.31 -0.35 -40.22
C VAL A 450 -15.10 -0.39 -41.75
N PRO A 451 -15.76 0.47 -42.56
CA PRO A 451 -15.62 0.46 -44.00
C PRO A 451 -14.16 0.69 -44.46
N PRO A 452 -13.70 0.07 -45.58
CA PRO A 452 -12.31 0.12 -46.07
C PRO A 452 -11.74 1.51 -46.40
N LYS A 453 -12.52 2.58 -46.19
CA LYS A 453 -12.10 3.97 -46.42
C LYS A 453 -11.40 4.62 -45.22
N LEU A 454 -11.48 4.03 -44.01
CA LEU A 454 -10.87 4.59 -42.80
C LEU A 454 -9.38 4.23 -42.62
N ASN A 455 -8.91 3.09 -43.13
CA ASN A 455 -7.49 2.71 -43.03
C ASN A 455 -6.54 3.67 -43.76
N ARG A 456 -6.95 4.24 -44.91
CA ARG A 456 -6.11 5.20 -45.65
C ARG A 456 -5.91 6.54 -44.93
N THR A 457 -6.69 6.81 -43.89
CA THR A 457 -6.55 7.99 -43.02
C THR A 457 -5.77 7.69 -41.75
N LEU A 458 -5.74 6.43 -41.29
CA LEU A 458 -5.04 6.01 -40.07
C LEU A 458 -3.55 5.75 -40.32
N ASP A 459 -3.16 5.19 -41.47
CA ASP A 459 -1.75 5.01 -41.87
C ASP A 459 -0.96 6.33 -41.97
N ARG A 460 -1.66 7.47 -41.93
CA ARG A 460 -1.09 8.82 -42.03
C ARG A 460 -0.98 9.53 -40.67
N VAL A 461 -1.41 8.89 -39.59
CA VAL A 461 -1.46 9.43 -38.23
C VAL A 461 -0.43 8.78 -37.32
N GLU A 462 0.10 7.61 -37.69
CA GLU A 462 1.00 6.83 -36.83
C GLU A 462 2.48 7.26 -36.87
N ASN A 463 2.83 8.30 -37.64
CA ASN A 463 4.16 8.90 -37.58
C ASN A 463 4.04 10.42 -37.39
N ASP A 464 4.48 10.86 -36.21
CA ASP A 464 4.71 12.22 -35.72
C ASP A 464 3.49 13.14 -35.42
N ASN A 465 3.41 13.50 -34.13
CA ASN A 465 2.82 14.69 -33.52
C ASN A 465 2.03 15.63 -34.46
N LEU A 466 0.78 15.27 -34.76
CA LEU A 466 -0.17 16.18 -35.38
C LEU A 466 -0.74 17.14 -34.32
N THR A 467 -0.03 18.24 -34.09
CA THR A 467 -0.65 19.44 -33.51
C THR A 467 -1.62 20.01 -34.53
N VAL A 468 -2.91 19.70 -34.38
CA VAL A 468 -3.97 20.31 -35.18
C VAL A 468 -4.11 21.77 -34.76
N ASN A 469 -3.30 22.64 -35.38
CA ASN A 469 -3.48 24.08 -35.32
C ASN A 469 -4.74 24.43 -36.12
N VAL A 470 -5.91 24.39 -35.48
CA VAL A 470 -7.13 24.97 -36.02
C VAL A 470 -6.97 26.49 -35.99
N ARG A 471 -6.33 27.07 -37.02
CA ARG A 471 -6.47 28.50 -37.30
C ARG A 471 -7.90 28.71 -37.81
N LEU A 472 -8.77 29.15 -36.91
CA LEU A 472 -10.02 29.79 -37.28
C LEU A 472 -9.67 31.14 -37.93
N GLU A 473 -9.45 31.15 -39.25
CA GLU A 473 -9.49 32.38 -40.03
C GLU A 473 -10.94 32.87 -40.04
N ASP A 474 -11.21 33.95 -39.31
CA ASP A 474 -12.50 34.60 -39.25
C ASP A 474 -12.76 35.44 -40.51
N ASP A 475 -12.82 34.78 -41.67
CA ASP A 475 -13.04 35.39 -43.00
C ASP A 475 -14.36 36.19 -43.10
N ASN A 476 -15.23 36.12 -42.08
CA ASN A 476 -16.52 36.80 -42.04
C ASN A 476 -16.67 37.78 -40.88
N ASP A 477 -15.59 38.13 -40.15
CA ASP A 477 -15.59 39.02 -38.98
C ASP A 477 -16.66 38.63 -37.94
N VAL A 478 -16.93 37.33 -37.77
CA VAL A 478 -18.05 36.84 -36.94
C VAL A 478 -17.78 37.09 -35.45
N LEU A 479 -16.53 36.93 -35.02
CA LEU A 479 -16.08 37.27 -33.66
C LEU A 479 -16.12 38.79 -33.44
N ASP A 480 -15.65 39.57 -34.42
CA ASP A 480 -15.72 41.02 -34.39
C ASP A 480 -17.16 41.56 -34.38
N GLN A 481 -18.07 40.86 -35.04
CA GLN A 481 -19.50 41.19 -35.04
C GLN A 481 -20.17 40.82 -33.71
N LEU A 482 -19.75 39.71 -33.09
CA LEU A 482 -20.20 39.32 -31.76
C LEU A 482 -19.67 40.28 -30.69
N ALA A 483 -18.40 40.68 -30.77
CA ALA A 483 -17.81 41.70 -29.91
C ALA A 483 -18.54 43.05 -30.03
N ARG A 484 -18.79 43.51 -31.27
CA ARG A 484 -19.59 44.73 -31.53
C ARG A 484 -21.00 44.65 -30.94
N ARG A 485 -21.68 43.50 -31.05
CA ARG A 485 -23.00 43.28 -30.45
C ARG A 485 -22.98 43.38 -28.93
N ILE A 486 -21.98 42.77 -28.29
CA ILE A 486 -21.81 42.85 -26.83
C ILE A 486 -21.59 44.30 -26.39
N VAL A 487 -20.69 45.03 -27.07
CA VAL A 487 -20.40 46.44 -26.75
C VAL A 487 -21.63 47.32 -26.92
N TYR A 488 -22.34 47.23 -28.05
CA TYR A 488 -23.56 48.02 -28.25
C TYR A 488 -24.66 47.64 -27.26
N GLY A 489 -24.82 46.35 -26.94
CA GLY A 489 -25.75 45.87 -25.92
C GLY A 489 -25.45 46.46 -24.54
N LEU A 490 -24.17 46.53 -24.16
CA LEU A 490 -23.76 47.14 -22.89
C LEU A 490 -24.08 48.63 -22.85
N PHE A 491 -23.80 49.39 -23.93
CA PHE A 491 -24.14 50.82 -23.99
C PHE A 491 -25.64 51.07 -23.92
N VAL A 492 -26.47 50.23 -24.55
CA VAL A 492 -27.92 50.31 -24.45
C VAL A 492 -28.39 50.02 -23.03
N ALA A 493 -27.85 48.98 -22.38
CA ALA A 493 -28.23 48.60 -21.03
C ALA A 493 -27.85 49.68 -20.00
N VAL A 494 -26.63 50.22 -20.09
CA VAL A 494 -26.17 51.32 -19.23
C VAL A 494 -27.01 52.57 -19.49
N GLY A 495 -27.24 52.94 -20.77
CA GLY A 495 -28.08 54.08 -21.11
C GLY A 495 -29.50 53.96 -20.57
N ALA A 496 -30.14 52.80 -20.72
CA ALA A 496 -31.48 52.53 -20.19
C ALA A 496 -31.50 52.60 -18.65
N LEU A 497 -30.49 52.04 -17.98
CA LEU A 497 -30.37 52.09 -16.53
C LEU A 497 -30.13 53.53 -16.04
N SER A 498 -29.26 54.29 -16.70
CA SER A 498 -29.01 55.70 -16.41
C SER A 498 -30.26 56.55 -16.62
N THR A 499 -31.01 56.36 -17.71
CA THR A 499 -32.30 57.02 -17.92
C THR A 499 -33.30 56.67 -16.83
N ALA A 500 -33.39 55.39 -16.44
CA ALA A 500 -34.31 54.95 -15.39
C ALA A 500 -33.95 55.54 -14.02
N ILE A 501 -32.67 55.57 -13.66
CA ILE A 501 -32.17 56.17 -12.41
C ILE A 501 -32.41 57.67 -12.42
N LEU A 502 -32.02 58.38 -13.49
CA LEU A 502 -32.24 59.84 -13.58
C LEU A 502 -33.72 60.19 -13.52
N PHE A 503 -34.59 59.41 -14.17
CA PHE A 503 -36.03 59.61 -14.09
C PHE A 503 -36.59 59.32 -12.70
N ALA A 504 -36.09 58.30 -12.01
CA ALA A 504 -36.57 57.91 -10.68
C ALA A 504 -36.09 58.83 -9.55
N PHE A 505 -34.89 59.41 -9.66
CA PHE A 505 -34.26 60.18 -8.58
C PHE A 505 -34.25 61.71 -8.80
N ASP A 506 -34.34 62.21 -10.05
CA ASP A 506 -34.21 63.64 -10.38
C ASP A 506 -35.54 64.28 -10.83
N GLY A 507 -36.65 63.82 -10.22
CA GLY A 507 -38.07 64.01 -10.62
C GLY A 507 -38.62 65.43 -10.79
N THR A 508 -37.77 66.45 -10.90
CA THR A 508 -38.13 67.86 -11.21
C THR A 508 -37.55 68.37 -12.53
N SER A 509 -36.71 67.60 -13.26
CA SER A 509 -36.32 67.96 -14.64
C SER A 509 -36.28 66.74 -15.57
N VAL A 510 -37.06 66.76 -16.66
CA VAL A 510 -37.15 65.65 -17.64
C VAL A 510 -35.96 65.67 -18.63
N LEU A 511 -35.22 66.79 -18.66
CA LEU A 511 -34.14 67.06 -19.60
C LEU A 511 -32.96 66.07 -19.49
N PRO A 512 -32.41 65.76 -18.31
CA PRO A 512 -31.26 64.84 -18.19
C PRO A 512 -31.61 63.40 -18.59
N ALA A 513 -32.79 62.91 -18.21
CA ALA A 513 -33.28 61.59 -18.59
C ALA A 513 -33.54 61.50 -20.11
N ALA A 514 -34.09 62.57 -20.71
CA ALA A 514 -34.30 62.65 -22.16
C ALA A 514 -32.97 62.69 -22.94
N VAL A 515 -31.95 63.38 -22.43
CA VAL A 515 -30.61 63.40 -23.02
C VAL A 515 -29.95 62.01 -22.93
N ALA A 516 -30.03 61.34 -21.78
CA ALA A 516 -29.52 59.98 -21.61
C ALA A 516 -30.24 58.97 -22.54
N ALA A 517 -31.57 59.10 -22.68
CA ALA A 517 -32.35 58.28 -23.59
C ALA A 517 -31.93 58.53 -25.05
N ALA A 518 -31.79 59.79 -25.46
CA ALA A 518 -31.34 60.16 -26.80
C ALA A 518 -29.95 59.62 -27.13
N LEU A 519 -29.01 59.62 -26.16
CA LEU A 519 -27.67 59.07 -26.33
C LEU A 519 -27.65 57.54 -26.47
N SER A 520 -28.67 56.83 -25.98
CA SER A 520 -28.81 55.38 -26.13
C SER A 520 -29.38 54.92 -27.47
N ILE A 521 -29.99 55.83 -28.25
CA ILE A 521 -30.63 55.52 -29.54
C ILE A 521 -29.62 55.08 -30.62
N PRO A 522 -28.48 55.77 -30.85
CA PRO A 522 -27.52 55.34 -31.87
C PRO A 522 -26.94 53.93 -31.64
N PRO A 523 -26.50 53.56 -30.41
CA PRO A 523 -26.12 52.19 -30.09
C PRO A 523 -27.24 51.17 -30.31
N LEU A 524 -28.48 51.51 -29.96
CA LEU A 524 -29.65 50.66 -30.17
C LEU A 524 -29.89 50.38 -31.66
N ILE A 525 -29.78 51.40 -32.51
CA ILE A 525 -29.91 51.27 -33.97
C ILE A 525 -28.74 50.44 -34.53
N ALA A 526 -27.52 50.66 -34.07
CA ALA A 526 -26.34 49.90 -34.48
C ALA A 526 -26.47 48.41 -34.09
N LEU A 527 -26.94 48.13 -32.87
CA LEU A 527 -27.23 46.80 -32.39
C LEU A 527 -28.31 46.13 -33.26
N TYR A 528 -29.43 46.80 -33.50
CA TYR A 528 -30.50 46.28 -34.37
C TYR A 528 -30.02 45.96 -35.79
N ARG A 529 -29.22 46.85 -36.39
CA ARG A 529 -28.65 46.63 -37.73
C ARG A 529 -27.69 45.44 -37.76
N SER A 530 -26.91 45.23 -36.69
CA SER A 530 -25.98 44.10 -36.61
C SER A 530 -26.68 42.75 -36.69
N PHE A 531 -27.92 42.62 -36.20
CA PHE A 531 -28.71 41.38 -36.28
C PHE A 531 -29.35 41.15 -37.67
N ARG A 532 -29.47 42.19 -38.51
CA ARG A 532 -30.03 42.05 -39.87
C ARG A 532 -29.02 41.56 -40.90
N GLN A 533 -27.72 41.63 -40.62
CA GLN A 533 -26.70 41.05 -41.50
C GLN A 533 -26.58 39.54 -41.24
N LYS A 534 -27.17 38.71 -42.11
CA LYS A 534 -26.96 37.25 -42.08
C LYS A 534 -25.66 36.92 -42.82
N ARG A 535 -24.60 36.59 -42.08
CA ARG A 535 -23.42 35.89 -42.60
C ARG A 535 -23.14 34.69 -41.70
N GLY A 536 -23.01 33.51 -42.31
CA GLY A 536 -22.73 32.26 -41.61
C GLY A 536 -21.25 31.89 -41.75
N LEU A 537 -20.73 31.16 -40.77
CA LEU A 537 -19.39 30.58 -40.82
C LEU A 537 -19.36 29.52 -41.94
N LYS A 538 -18.45 29.70 -42.91
CA LYS A 538 -18.09 28.65 -43.87
C LYS A 538 -16.68 28.21 -43.55
N ALA A 539 -16.54 27.00 -43.01
CA ALA A 539 -15.24 26.36 -42.90
C ALA A 539 -14.82 25.88 -44.30
N LYS A 540 -13.71 26.40 -44.83
CA LYS A 540 -13.00 25.79 -45.96
C LYS A 540 -11.77 25.08 -45.40
N PRO A 541 -11.68 23.75 -45.52
CA PRO A 541 -10.43 23.07 -45.19
C PRO A 541 -9.39 23.47 -46.25
N GLN A 542 -8.39 24.26 -45.85
CA GLN A 542 -7.18 24.44 -46.65
C GLN A 542 -6.20 23.33 -46.29
N PHE A 543 -6.00 22.40 -47.22
CA PHE A 543 -4.87 21.49 -47.16
C PHE A 543 -3.62 22.26 -47.61
N THR A 544 -2.69 22.48 -46.68
CA THR A 544 -1.41 23.13 -46.95
C THR A 544 -0.61 22.27 -47.92
N ARG A 545 -0.63 22.61 -49.21
CA ARG A 545 0.12 21.91 -50.26
C ARG A 545 1.57 22.40 -50.34
N GLN A 546 2.16 22.75 -49.20
CA GLN A 546 3.41 23.53 -49.13
C GLN A 546 4.62 22.75 -48.60
N SER A 547 4.48 21.46 -48.27
CA SER A 547 5.63 20.59 -47.94
C SER A 547 6.05 19.64 -49.08
N MET A 548 5.32 19.60 -50.20
CA MET A 548 5.65 18.73 -51.36
C MET A 548 6.58 19.39 -52.39
N ARG A 549 6.99 20.65 -52.20
CA ARG A 549 7.96 21.34 -53.08
C ARG A 549 9.38 21.33 -52.52
N GLU A 550 9.57 21.30 -51.21
CA GLU A 550 10.92 21.31 -50.62
C GLU A 550 11.64 19.95 -50.72
N GLY A 551 10.91 18.83 -50.91
CA GLY A 551 11.52 17.52 -51.14
C GLY A 551 11.92 17.24 -52.61
N ARG A 552 11.33 17.94 -53.58
CA ARG A 552 11.64 17.72 -55.02
C ARG A 552 12.86 18.49 -55.52
N ASP A 553 13.20 19.60 -54.88
CA ASP A 553 14.39 20.39 -55.25
C ASP A 553 15.70 19.80 -54.67
N GLN A 554 15.63 18.76 -53.81
CA GLN A 554 16.81 18.03 -53.33
C GLN A 554 17.16 16.78 -54.15
N GLU A 555 16.25 16.22 -54.96
CA GLU A 555 16.53 15.05 -55.80
C GLU A 555 17.11 15.41 -57.19
N GLU A 556 17.02 16.67 -57.63
CA GLU A 556 17.60 17.14 -58.90
C GLU A 556 18.94 17.87 -58.69
N ARG A 557 19.94 17.15 -58.15
CA ARG A 557 21.36 17.48 -58.36
C ARG A 557 22.08 16.28 -58.97
N PRO A 558 22.24 16.21 -60.31
CA PRO A 558 23.18 15.28 -60.90
C PRO A 558 24.56 15.96 -60.96
N GLY A 559 25.54 15.46 -60.22
CA GLY A 559 26.90 15.96 -60.40
C GLY A 559 27.95 15.46 -59.42
N ARG A 560 28.70 14.45 -59.91
CA ARG A 560 30.12 14.16 -59.68
C ARG A 560 30.56 13.46 -58.40
#